data_AF-A0A6L3IQY3-F1
#
_entry.id   AF-A0A6L3IQY3-F1
#
_cell.length_a   1.000
_cell.length_b   1.000
_cell.length_c   1.000
_cell.angle_alpha   90.00
_cell.angle_beta   90.00
_cell.angle_gamma   90.00
#
_symmetry.space_group_name_H-M   'P 1'
#
loop_
_entity.id
_entity.type
_entity.pdbx_description
1 polymer ?
#
loop_
_entity_poly.entity_id
_entity_poly.type
_entity_poly.pdbx_seq_one_letter_code
_entity_poly.pdbx_strand_id
1 'polypeptide(L)'
;MKQLNKWQWSTLILSAILVMAFSVFIYRYEPFKSGFEITDQLGGNIFPATILSTATTDANLIVPADSDYIGNPKSCIAIRLKNSYANSKLRIEVAETPFFSQSVSEFILPKAGKEYLVFPDIIWNYQALRDNNQAVPVSISVKAELNKKELPQRLKTISMRSINECPLGYVDDKMKFHDTGEFFAAYVNEEHPQIDKLLREALDTRIVNRFLGYQGNAHQSENVDKQVYALWNVLQKRNFKYSSTTNTSLSSNVVYTQRVRTLDDALESSQINCVDGSVLLASLMKAININPILVRIPGHMFVGYYTDKSHKNMNFLETTMIGDVNLDDFFPDEKLDSTMVGKSQNQMSKLTYEKSKEYATRKYRENDSLIHSGKVNYMFLEIDKKTRAQVQPIGK
;
A
#
# COMPACT_ATOMS: atom_id res chain seq x y z
N MET A 1 26.20 70.05 33.37
CA MET A 1 26.10 68.62 33.01
C MET A 1 26.49 67.80 34.23
N LYS A 2 25.57 67.03 34.83
CA LYS A 2 25.91 66.15 35.96
C LYS A 2 26.87 65.05 35.46
N GLN A 3 28.08 64.98 36.03
CA GLN A 3 29.00 63.89 35.76
C GLN A 3 28.41 62.60 36.35
N LEU A 4 28.17 61.62 35.47
CA LEU A 4 27.71 60.29 35.85
C LEU A 4 28.81 59.57 36.64
N ASN A 5 28.49 59.01 37.81
CA ASN A 5 29.43 58.25 38.62
C ASN A 5 29.82 56.94 37.89
N LYS A 6 30.97 56.36 38.25
CA LYS A 6 31.48 55.08 37.70
C LYS A 6 30.40 53.99 37.64
N TRP A 7 29.57 53.86 38.68
CA TRP A 7 28.46 52.90 38.71
C TRP A 7 27.36 53.16 37.67
N GLN A 8 27.11 54.43 37.33
CA GLN A 8 26.14 54.80 36.29
C GLN A 8 26.71 54.54 34.88
N TRP A 9 28.01 54.75 34.69
CA TRP A 9 28.69 54.35 33.46
C TRP A 9 28.74 52.83 33.29
N SER A 10 29.03 52.09 34.36
CA SER A 10 29.04 50.62 34.32
C SER A 10 27.66 50.05 33.99
N THR A 11 26.59 50.61 34.56
CA THR A 11 25.21 50.16 34.26
C THR A 11 24.79 50.47 32.82
N LEU A 12 25.15 51.64 32.28
CA LEU A 12 24.90 51.97 30.87
C LEU A 12 25.66 51.04 29.91
N ILE A 13 26.93 50.74 30.20
CA ILE A 13 27.75 49.83 29.39
C ILE A 13 27.17 48.41 29.45
N LEU A 14 26.80 47.93 30.64
CA LEU A 14 26.21 46.58 30.80
C LEU A 14 24.89 46.47 30.05
N SER A 15 24.05 47.53 30.10
CA SER A 15 22.78 47.59 29.37
C SER A 15 23.00 47.56 27.86
N ALA A 16 23.99 48.31 27.35
CA ALA A 16 24.33 48.30 25.94
C ALA A 16 24.83 46.92 25.48
N ILE A 17 25.64 46.23 26.30
CA ILE A 17 26.11 44.87 26.01
C ILE A 17 24.92 43.89 26.01
N LEU A 18 23.99 43.99 26.96
CA LEU A 18 22.79 43.17 27.01
C LEU A 18 21.90 43.35 25.78
N VAL A 19 21.67 44.60 25.37
CA VAL A 19 20.90 44.90 24.15
C VAL A 19 21.61 44.36 22.91
N MET A 20 22.92 44.52 22.81
CA MET A 20 23.71 44.02 21.67
C MET A 20 23.70 42.48 21.63
N ALA A 21 23.88 41.81 22.79
CA ALA A 21 23.81 40.37 22.90
C ALA A 21 22.42 39.83 22.57
N PHE A 22 21.35 40.52 23.02
CA PHE A 22 19.98 40.17 22.67
C PHE A 22 19.69 40.39 21.18
N SER A 23 20.20 41.47 20.59
CA SER A 23 20.07 41.76 19.15
C SER A 23 20.79 40.72 18.30
N VAL A 24 22.00 40.33 18.69
CA VAL A 24 22.77 39.24 18.07
C VAL A 24 22.06 37.91 18.27
N PHE A 25 21.49 37.64 19.44
CA PHE A 25 20.70 36.43 19.68
C PHE A 25 19.45 36.38 18.78
N ILE A 26 18.70 37.47 18.65
CA ILE A 26 17.55 37.56 17.75
C ILE A 26 17.98 37.43 16.28
N TYR A 27 19.07 38.07 15.87
CA TYR A 27 19.58 38.02 14.50
C TYR A 27 20.14 36.64 14.11
N ARG A 28 20.85 35.98 15.03
CA ARG A 28 21.57 34.72 14.77
C ARG A 28 20.69 33.48 14.95
N TYR A 29 19.69 33.54 15.83
CA TYR A 29 18.79 32.41 16.11
C TYR A 29 17.39 32.59 15.53
N GLU A 30 17.02 33.77 15.01
CA GLU A 30 15.68 34.11 14.51
C GLU A 30 14.54 33.35 15.22
N PRO A 31 14.39 33.49 16.56
CA PRO A 31 13.37 32.75 17.31
C PRO A 31 11.92 33.09 16.89
N PHE A 32 11.76 34.08 15.99
CA PHE A 32 10.52 34.55 15.39
C PHE A 32 10.35 34.20 13.90
N LYS A 33 11.22 33.37 13.29
CA LYS A 33 10.97 32.88 11.93
C LYS A 33 9.78 31.93 11.96
N SER A 34 8.60 32.49 11.74
CA SER A 34 7.41 31.74 11.37
C SER A 34 7.67 31.14 9.99
N GLY A 35 8.13 29.90 9.97
CA GLY A 35 8.30 29.09 8.77
C GLY A 35 7.47 27.83 8.86
N PHE A 36 7.40 27.11 7.75
CA PHE A 36 6.83 25.78 7.71
C PHE A 36 7.74 24.85 6.90
N GLU A 37 7.54 23.56 7.08
CA GLU A 37 8.17 22.48 6.33
C GLU A 37 7.11 21.63 5.63
N ILE A 38 7.40 21.18 4.42
CA ILE A 38 6.56 20.20 3.71
C ILE A 38 7.02 18.81 4.17
N THR A 39 6.11 18.03 4.74
CA THR A 39 6.40 16.70 5.28
C THR A 39 5.45 15.67 4.67
N ASP A 40 5.85 14.41 4.73
CA ASP A 40 5.05 13.27 4.31
C ASP A 40 5.35 12.10 5.26
N GLN A 41 4.43 11.15 5.37
CA GLN A 41 4.57 10.05 6.33
C GLN A 41 5.49 8.92 5.86
N LEU A 42 5.93 8.95 4.60
CA LEU A 42 6.54 7.81 3.91
C LEU A 42 7.93 8.15 3.35
N GLY A 43 8.65 9.07 4.00
CA GLY A 43 10.06 9.35 3.72
C GLY A 43 10.32 9.90 2.32
N GLY A 44 9.46 10.78 1.84
CA GLY A 44 9.54 11.41 0.52
C GLY A 44 8.86 10.61 -0.60
N ASN A 45 7.96 9.67 -0.28
CA ASN A 45 7.30 8.81 -1.26
C ASN A 45 5.78 8.94 -1.20
N ILE A 46 5.13 9.03 -2.36
CA ILE A 46 3.67 8.94 -2.49
C ILE A 46 3.33 7.74 -3.35
N PHE A 47 2.45 6.87 -2.86
CA PHE A 47 2.05 5.64 -3.53
C PHE A 47 0.66 5.81 -4.17
N PRO A 48 0.54 5.84 -5.51
CA PRO A 48 -0.75 5.92 -6.18
C PRO A 48 -1.76 4.86 -5.72
N ALA A 49 -1.27 3.64 -5.43
CA ALA A 49 -2.11 2.54 -4.98
C ALA A 49 -2.87 2.85 -3.68
N THR A 50 -2.25 3.58 -2.75
CA THR A 50 -2.91 3.92 -1.46
C THR A 50 -3.99 4.98 -1.64
N ILE A 51 -3.71 5.99 -2.49
CA ILE A 51 -4.66 7.06 -2.80
C ILE A 51 -5.88 6.50 -3.53
N LEU A 52 -5.65 5.74 -4.60
CA LEU A 52 -6.73 5.20 -5.44
C LEU A 52 -7.62 4.23 -4.66
N SER A 53 -7.02 3.33 -3.88
CA SER A 53 -7.77 2.29 -3.16
C SER A 53 -8.56 2.80 -1.95
N THR A 54 -8.23 3.99 -1.42
CA THR A 54 -8.91 4.59 -0.26
C THR A 54 -9.67 5.88 -0.59
N ALA A 55 -9.70 6.28 -1.87
CA ALA A 55 -10.32 7.53 -2.32
C ALA A 55 -11.79 7.65 -1.92
N THR A 56 -12.52 6.52 -1.94
CA THR A 56 -13.96 6.44 -1.66
C THR A 56 -14.29 5.83 -0.29
N THR A 57 -13.28 5.60 0.56
CA THR A 57 -13.45 4.95 1.87
C THR A 57 -13.02 5.88 3.00
N ASP A 58 -13.52 5.63 4.22
CA ASP A 58 -13.08 6.37 5.42
C ASP A 58 -11.83 5.75 6.07
N ALA A 59 -11.21 4.75 5.42
CA ALA A 59 -10.07 4.05 5.97
C ALA A 59 -8.81 4.91 5.92
N ASN A 60 -8.17 5.09 7.08
CA ASN A 60 -6.86 5.73 7.22
C ASN A 60 -5.84 4.68 7.65
N LEU A 61 -5.23 4.01 6.67
CA LEU A 61 -4.25 2.94 6.91
C LEU A 61 -2.83 3.47 7.13
N ILE A 62 -2.54 4.69 6.67
CA ILE A 62 -1.30 5.41 6.97
C ILE A 62 -1.67 6.54 7.91
N VAL A 63 -1.32 6.37 9.19
CA VAL A 63 -1.71 7.29 10.26
C VAL A 63 -0.50 8.13 10.65
N PRO A 64 -0.66 9.45 10.83
CA PRO A 64 0.40 10.29 11.35
C PRO A 64 0.85 9.88 12.75
N ALA A 65 2.15 9.93 13.03
CA ALA A 65 2.71 9.57 14.34
C ALA A 65 2.31 10.55 15.47
N ASP A 66 1.91 11.76 15.10
CA ASP A 66 1.49 12.87 15.97
C ASP A 66 -0.03 12.94 16.08
N SER A 67 -0.57 13.16 17.29
CA SER A 67 -2.01 13.22 17.55
C SER A 67 -2.66 14.60 17.32
N ASP A 68 -1.85 15.65 17.16
CA ASP A 68 -2.32 17.02 16.93
C ASP A 68 -2.26 17.39 15.43
N TYR A 69 -2.77 16.52 14.54
CA TYR A 69 -2.93 16.84 13.11
C TYR A 69 -4.31 17.42 12.77
N ILE A 70 -4.37 18.19 11.69
CA ILE A 70 -5.61 18.78 11.15
C ILE A 70 -5.70 18.45 9.66
N GLY A 71 -6.91 18.20 9.15
CA GLY A 71 -7.16 17.85 7.76
C GLY A 71 -7.21 16.35 7.53
N ASN A 72 -7.08 15.93 6.26
CA ASN A 72 -7.24 14.53 5.85
C ASN A 72 -5.87 13.88 5.54
N PRO A 73 -5.38 12.93 6.35
CA PRO A 73 -4.09 12.26 6.12
C PRO A 73 -3.96 11.54 4.76
N LYS A 74 -5.09 11.19 4.12
CA LYS A 74 -5.10 10.60 2.78
C LYS A 74 -4.58 11.55 1.68
N SER A 75 -4.37 12.83 1.99
CA SER A 75 -3.70 13.74 1.06
C SER A 75 -2.19 13.47 0.94
N CYS A 76 -1.60 12.67 1.84
CA CYS A 76 -0.18 12.27 1.89
C CYS A 76 0.84 13.42 2.03
N ILE A 77 0.44 14.65 1.74
CA ILE A 77 1.24 15.87 1.80
C ILE A 77 0.77 16.64 3.03
N ALA A 78 1.70 16.90 3.94
CA ALA A 78 1.44 17.67 5.15
C ALA A 78 2.37 18.87 5.25
N ILE A 79 1.94 19.84 6.04
CA ILE A 79 2.71 21.03 6.38
C ILE A 79 2.91 21.04 7.89
N ARG A 80 4.17 21.02 8.31
CA ARG A 80 4.57 21.17 9.70
C ARG A 80 4.84 22.63 9.98
N LEU A 81 4.11 23.23 10.92
CA LEU A 81 4.34 24.62 11.34
C LEU A 81 4.14 24.84 12.84
N LYS A 82 4.91 25.76 13.41
CA LYS A 82 4.75 26.20 14.80
C LYS A 82 3.78 27.38 14.86
N ASN A 83 2.72 27.23 15.65
CA ASN A 83 1.71 28.26 15.83
C ASN A 83 1.95 29.04 17.13
N SER A 84 2.06 30.37 17.05
CA SER A 84 2.31 31.23 18.22
C SER A 84 1.05 31.66 18.95
N TYR A 85 -0.10 31.73 18.27
CA TYR A 85 -1.34 32.30 18.82
C TYR A 85 -2.50 31.32 18.72
N ALA A 86 -3.41 31.34 19.69
CA ALA A 86 -4.62 30.53 19.63
C ALA A 86 -5.56 31.03 18.53
N ASN A 87 -6.33 30.11 17.94
CA ASN A 87 -7.28 30.38 16.85
C ASN A 87 -6.66 31.09 15.63
N SER A 88 -5.41 30.76 15.29
CA SER A 88 -4.76 31.32 14.11
C SER A 88 -5.43 30.79 12.83
N LYS A 89 -5.66 31.67 11.86
CA LYS A 89 -6.15 31.30 10.52
C LYS A 89 -4.97 30.97 9.63
N LEU A 90 -4.95 29.76 9.09
CA LEU A 90 -3.94 29.28 8.16
C LEU A 90 -4.59 29.02 6.81
N ARG A 91 -4.15 29.72 5.77
CA ARG A 91 -4.50 29.45 4.37
C ARG A 91 -3.30 28.79 3.70
N ILE A 92 -3.51 27.66 3.05
CA ILE A 92 -2.49 26.90 2.34
C ILE A 92 -2.90 26.82 0.88
N GLU A 93 -1.96 27.09 -0.01
CA GLU A 93 -2.12 26.93 -1.45
C GLU A 93 -1.05 25.97 -1.95
N VAL A 94 -1.50 24.89 -2.60
CA VAL A 94 -0.63 23.89 -3.21
C VAL A 94 -0.68 24.09 -4.73
N ALA A 95 0.48 24.31 -5.34
CA ALA A 95 0.59 24.53 -6.77
C ALA A 95 0.29 23.25 -7.57
N GLU A 96 -0.22 23.42 -8.79
CA GLU A 96 -0.50 22.31 -9.71
C GLU A 96 0.76 21.47 -10.04
N THR A 97 0.54 20.17 -10.23
CA THR A 97 1.51 19.22 -10.77
C THR A 97 0.82 18.30 -11.80
N PRO A 98 1.56 17.47 -12.56
CA PRO A 98 0.93 16.47 -13.42
C PRO A 98 -0.03 15.50 -12.69
N PHE A 99 0.10 15.35 -11.37
CA PHE A 99 -0.66 14.40 -10.57
C PHE A 99 -1.80 15.01 -9.75
N PHE A 100 -1.89 16.33 -9.64
CA PHE A 100 -2.98 17.00 -8.93
C PHE A 100 -3.10 18.47 -9.34
N SER A 101 -4.34 18.95 -9.37
CA SER A 101 -4.64 20.36 -9.67
C SER A 101 -4.30 21.28 -8.49
N GLN A 102 -4.15 22.57 -8.79
CA GLN A 102 -3.99 23.60 -7.77
C GLN A 102 -5.15 23.55 -6.77
N SER A 103 -4.84 23.66 -5.48
CA SER A 103 -5.84 23.67 -4.41
C SER A 103 -5.52 24.74 -3.37
N VAL A 104 -6.59 25.19 -2.69
CA VAL A 104 -6.51 26.13 -1.58
C VAL A 104 -7.34 25.57 -0.44
N SER A 105 -6.74 25.48 0.74
CA SER A 105 -7.40 25.02 1.97
C SER A 105 -7.21 26.02 3.09
N GLU A 106 -8.23 26.18 3.92
CA GLU A 106 -8.20 27.07 5.09
C GLU A 106 -8.45 26.28 6.38
N PHE A 107 -7.67 26.58 7.41
CA PHE A 107 -7.71 25.90 8.70
C PHE A 107 -7.68 26.90 9.86
N ILE A 108 -8.27 26.49 10.98
CA ILE A 108 -8.15 27.18 12.26
C ILE A 108 -7.24 26.36 13.17
N LEU A 109 -6.15 26.97 13.66
CA LEU A 109 -5.21 26.36 14.59
C LEU A 109 -5.58 26.76 16.02
N PRO A 110 -6.25 25.91 16.81
CA PRO A 110 -6.89 26.33 18.06
C PRO A 110 -5.92 26.67 19.19
N LYS A 111 -4.77 25.97 19.30
CA LYS A 111 -3.86 26.06 20.44
C LYS A 111 -2.62 26.88 20.09
N ALA A 112 -2.24 27.78 21.00
CA ALA A 112 -0.99 28.53 20.93
C ALA A 112 0.22 27.67 21.36
N GLY A 113 1.41 28.01 20.90
CA GLY A 113 2.68 27.41 21.31
C GLY A 113 2.91 25.97 20.83
N LYS A 114 2.00 25.43 20.00
CA LYS A 114 2.06 24.07 19.49
C LYS A 114 2.59 24.00 18.07
N GLU A 115 3.23 22.88 17.76
CA GLU A 115 3.49 22.47 16.38
C GLU A 115 2.28 21.71 15.85
N TYR A 116 1.86 22.06 14.64
CA TYR A 116 0.75 21.44 13.93
C TYR A 116 1.27 20.71 12.71
N LEU A 117 0.68 19.53 12.46
CA LEU A 117 0.77 18.82 11.19
C LEU A 117 -0.54 19.03 10.44
N VAL A 118 -0.53 19.83 9.37
CA VAL A 118 -1.73 20.21 8.63
C VAL A 118 -1.72 19.55 7.25
N PHE A 119 -2.76 18.79 6.95
CA PHE A 119 -2.98 18.12 5.67
C PHE A 119 -3.90 18.97 4.80
N PRO A 120 -3.38 19.76 3.84
CA PRO A 120 -4.21 20.45 2.86
C PRO A 120 -4.97 19.46 1.98
N ASP A 121 -6.06 19.94 1.38
CA ASP A 121 -6.79 19.19 0.37
C ASP A 121 -5.95 19.11 -0.89
N ILE A 122 -5.89 17.92 -1.48
CA ILE A 122 -5.19 17.66 -2.73
C ILE A 122 -6.20 17.14 -3.74
N ILE A 123 -6.32 17.85 -4.87
CA ILE A 123 -7.26 17.50 -5.95
C ILE A 123 -6.52 16.55 -6.90
N TRP A 124 -6.49 15.27 -6.53
CA TRP A 124 -5.76 14.23 -7.27
C TRP A 124 -6.27 14.04 -8.71
N ASN A 125 -5.35 13.96 -9.66
CA ASN A 125 -5.60 13.46 -11.00
C ASN A 125 -5.51 11.93 -10.98
N TYR A 126 -6.64 11.27 -10.72
CA TYR A 126 -6.70 9.80 -10.60
C TYR A 126 -6.26 9.06 -11.87
N GLN A 127 -6.42 9.65 -13.05
CA GLN A 127 -5.97 9.04 -14.30
C GLN A 127 -4.44 9.04 -14.36
N ALA A 128 -3.80 10.19 -14.10
CA ALA A 128 -2.33 10.28 -14.05
C ALA A 128 -1.73 9.33 -13.00
N LEU A 129 -2.40 9.16 -11.85
CA LEU A 129 -2.00 8.19 -10.83
C LEU A 129 -2.07 6.73 -11.33
N ARG A 130 -3.15 6.34 -12.03
CA ARG A 130 -3.31 4.99 -12.61
C ARG A 130 -2.32 4.70 -13.73
N ASP A 131 -1.93 5.72 -14.48
CA ASP A 131 -1.02 5.59 -15.63
C ASP A 131 0.46 5.62 -15.23
N ASN A 132 0.78 5.92 -13.98
CA ASN A 132 2.15 6.04 -13.51
C ASN A 132 2.85 4.70 -13.30
N ASN A 133 3.44 4.13 -14.36
CA ASN A 133 4.08 2.82 -14.28
C ASN A 133 5.52 2.84 -13.73
N GLN A 134 6.13 4.02 -13.57
CA GLN A 134 7.50 4.20 -13.08
C GLN A 134 7.56 5.29 -12.02
N ALA A 135 8.54 5.20 -11.13
CA ALA A 135 8.75 6.25 -10.13
C ALA A 135 9.27 7.53 -10.80
N VAL A 136 8.63 8.67 -10.53
CA VAL A 136 9.02 9.98 -11.07
C VAL A 136 9.16 11.02 -9.95
N PRO A 137 10.13 11.95 -10.04
CA PRO A 137 10.23 13.05 -9.09
C PRO A 137 9.12 14.08 -9.35
N VAL A 138 8.49 14.57 -8.29
CA VAL A 138 7.46 15.61 -8.33
C VAL A 138 7.84 16.72 -7.36
N SER A 139 7.93 17.95 -7.87
CA SER A 139 8.22 19.13 -7.06
C SER A 139 6.92 19.71 -6.51
N ILE A 140 6.68 19.53 -5.21
CA ILE A 140 5.54 20.14 -4.52
C ILE A 140 5.94 21.55 -4.09
N SER A 141 5.25 22.54 -4.62
CA SER A 141 5.39 23.94 -4.20
C SER A 141 4.19 24.37 -3.37
N VAL A 142 4.46 24.88 -2.17
CA VAL A 142 3.44 25.32 -1.22
C VAL A 142 3.65 26.79 -0.88
N LYS A 143 2.56 27.56 -0.93
CA LYS A 143 2.47 28.89 -0.34
C LYS A 143 1.52 28.82 0.86
N ALA A 144 1.86 29.53 1.93
CA ALA A 144 1.03 29.56 3.12
C ALA A 144 0.92 30.98 3.66
N GLU A 145 -0.23 31.29 4.25
CA GLU A 145 -0.53 32.56 4.89
C GLU A 145 -1.06 32.26 6.30
N LEU A 146 -0.41 32.81 7.32
CA LEU A 146 -0.80 32.66 8.71
C LEU A 146 -1.25 34.00 9.25
N ASN A 147 -2.52 34.12 9.65
CA ASN A 147 -3.12 35.35 10.15
C ASN A 147 -2.92 36.56 9.21
N LYS A 148 -3.14 36.38 7.90
CA LYS A 148 -2.91 37.42 6.87
C LYS A 148 -1.46 37.81 6.61
N LYS A 149 -0.51 37.10 7.23
CA LYS A 149 0.91 37.26 6.95
C LYS A 149 1.39 36.12 6.06
N GLU A 150 1.90 36.47 4.88
CA GLU A 150 2.53 35.51 3.99
C GLU A 150 3.75 34.87 4.67
N LEU A 151 3.82 33.55 4.57
CA LEU A 151 4.99 32.77 4.94
C LEU A 151 5.86 32.54 3.70
N PRO A 152 7.18 32.35 3.87
CA PRO A 152 8.05 32.03 2.74
C PRO A 152 7.57 30.79 1.99
N GLN A 153 7.48 30.86 0.66
CA GLN A 153 7.18 29.71 -0.18
C GLN A 153 8.20 28.59 0.09
N ARG A 154 7.71 27.34 0.04
CA ARG A 154 8.54 26.13 0.20
C ARG A 154 8.35 25.23 -0.99
N LEU A 155 9.42 24.53 -1.34
CA LEU A 155 9.44 23.52 -2.37
C LEU A 155 10.07 22.26 -1.79
N LYS A 156 9.45 21.11 -2.05
CA LYS A 156 10.00 19.80 -1.72
C LYS A 156 9.79 18.86 -2.89
N THR A 157 10.87 18.21 -3.30
CA THR A 157 10.80 17.12 -4.29
C THR A 157 10.48 15.82 -3.57
N ILE A 158 9.45 15.14 -4.03
CA ILE A 158 9.06 13.80 -3.58
C ILE A 158 9.08 12.82 -4.75
N SER A 159 9.12 11.53 -4.47
CA SER A 159 8.97 10.48 -5.47
C SER A 159 7.50 10.05 -5.55
N MET A 160 6.86 10.30 -6.69
CA MET A 160 5.58 9.66 -7.03
C MET A 160 5.91 8.24 -7.52
N ARG A 161 5.49 7.23 -6.75
CA ARG A 161 5.85 5.83 -6.99
C ARG A 161 5.03 5.21 -8.11
N SER A 162 5.50 4.08 -8.63
CA SER A 162 4.74 3.31 -9.63
C SER A 162 3.41 2.81 -9.04
N ILE A 163 2.36 2.74 -9.85
CA ILE A 163 1.09 2.09 -9.50
C ILE A 163 1.30 0.61 -9.13
N ASN A 164 2.37 -0.01 -9.65
CA ASN A 164 2.75 -1.36 -9.31
C ASN A 164 3.53 -1.48 -8.00
N GLU A 165 3.70 -0.41 -7.20
CA GLU A 165 4.36 -0.49 -5.90
C GLU A 165 3.33 -0.46 -4.77
N CYS A 166 3.16 -1.61 -4.11
CA CYS A 166 2.31 -1.75 -2.93
C CYS A 166 3.14 -1.50 -1.66
N PRO A 167 2.80 -0.53 -0.80
CA PRO A 167 3.44 -0.40 0.49
C PRO A 167 3.03 -1.55 1.40
N LEU A 168 4.04 -2.25 1.95
CA LEU A 168 3.89 -3.37 2.88
C LEU A 168 3.85 -2.93 4.34
N GLY A 169 4.43 -1.76 4.62
CA GLY A 169 4.50 -1.17 5.93
C GLY A 169 5.57 -0.08 5.95
N TYR A 170 5.57 0.69 7.02
CA TYR A 170 6.51 1.80 7.22
C TYR A 170 6.97 1.89 8.66
N VAL A 171 8.13 2.53 8.86
CA VAL A 171 8.67 2.85 10.17
C VAL A 171 8.44 4.33 10.43
N ASP A 172 7.75 4.67 11.51
CA ASP A 172 7.51 6.06 11.89
C ASP A 172 8.73 6.70 12.57
N ASP A 173 8.65 8.01 12.85
CA ASP A 173 9.69 8.78 13.52
C ASP A 173 10.04 8.26 14.93
N LYS A 174 9.20 7.41 15.53
CA LYS A 174 9.40 6.76 16.82
C LYS A 174 10.00 5.35 16.68
N MET A 175 10.50 5.01 15.49
CA MET A 175 11.05 3.68 15.15
C MET A 175 10.04 2.54 15.30
N LYS A 176 8.74 2.84 15.25
CA LYS A 176 7.68 1.84 15.31
C LYS A 176 7.27 1.42 13.90
N PHE A 177 7.22 0.11 13.67
CA PHE A 177 6.68 -0.45 12.44
C PHE A 177 5.14 -0.40 12.44
N HIS A 178 4.59 0.03 11.31
CA HIS A 178 3.16 0.00 11.00
C HIS A 178 2.96 -0.89 9.77
N ASP A 179 2.15 -1.93 9.92
CA ASP A 179 1.77 -2.81 8.83
C ASP A 179 0.76 -2.09 7.93
N THR A 180 0.94 -2.20 6.62
CA THR A 180 -0.01 -1.68 5.63
C THR A 180 -0.37 -2.75 4.59
N GLY A 181 -0.25 -4.02 4.96
CA GLY A 181 -0.53 -5.17 4.12
C GLY A 181 -1.94 -5.18 3.54
N GLU A 182 -2.91 -4.48 4.15
CA GLU A 182 -4.26 -4.36 3.58
C GLU A 182 -4.28 -3.75 2.17
N PHE A 183 -3.27 -2.95 1.79
CA PHE A 183 -3.17 -2.41 0.43
C PHE A 183 -2.98 -3.48 -0.66
N PHE A 184 -2.60 -4.73 -0.32
CA PHE A 184 -2.64 -5.82 -1.31
C PHE A 184 -4.04 -6.06 -1.87
N ALA A 185 -5.09 -5.78 -1.09
CA ALA A 185 -6.47 -5.91 -1.55
C ALA A 185 -6.75 -4.97 -2.74
N ALA A 186 -6.00 -3.88 -2.90
CA ALA A 186 -6.11 -2.97 -4.02
C ALA A 186 -5.82 -3.64 -5.37
N TYR A 187 -4.99 -4.69 -5.38
CA TYR A 187 -4.58 -5.42 -6.58
C TYR A 187 -5.46 -6.65 -6.87
N VAL A 188 -6.41 -6.96 -5.98
CA VAL A 188 -7.45 -7.95 -6.24
C VAL A 188 -8.59 -7.21 -6.93
N ASN A 189 -8.82 -7.49 -8.22
CA ASN A 189 -9.76 -6.77 -9.07
C ASN A 189 -10.81 -7.73 -9.65
N GLU A 190 -11.84 -8.02 -8.86
CA GLU A 190 -12.94 -8.95 -9.21
C GLU A 190 -13.92 -8.40 -10.25
N GLU A 191 -13.94 -7.07 -10.46
CA GLU A 191 -14.86 -6.42 -11.42
C GLU A 191 -14.19 -6.14 -12.77
N HIS A 192 -12.95 -6.58 -12.97
CA HIS A 192 -12.20 -6.30 -14.18
C HIS A 192 -12.86 -6.94 -15.42
N PRO A 193 -12.99 -6.23 -16.57
CA PRO A 193 -13.66 -6.77 -17.77
C PRO A 193 -13.09 -8.09 -18.30
N GLN A 194 -11.80 -8.37 -18.08
CA GLN A 194 -11.16 -9.63 -18.47
C GLN A 194 -11.53 -10.82 -17.57
N ILE A 195 -12.07 -10.59 -16.37
CA ILE A 195 -12.52 -11.65 -15.46
C ILE A 195 -13.62 -12.47 -16.15
N ASP A 196 -14.64 -11.82 -16.71
CA ASP A 196 -15.74 -12.49 -17.41
C ASP A 196 -15.24 -13.40 -18.54
N LYS A 197 -14.20 -12.97 -19.27
CA LYS A 197 -13.57 -13.76 -20.33
C LYS A 197 -12.94 -15.03 -19.75
N LEU A 198 -12.16 -14.89 -18.68
CA LEU A 198 -11.52 -16.03 -17.99
C LEU A 198 -12.53 -17.00 -17.39
N LEU A 199 -13.62 -16.49 -16.80
CA LEU A 199 -14.69 -17.31 -16.25
C LEU A 199 -15.41 -18.10 -17.34
N ARG A 200 -15.69 -17.51 -18.51
CA ARG A 200 -16.26 -18.23 -19.65
C ARG A 200 -15.34 -19.34 -20.15
N GLU A 201 -14.05 -19.04 -20.33
CA GLU A 201 -13.07 -20.04 -20.73
C GLU A 201 -12.94 -21.18 -19.70
N ALA A 202 -13.07 -20.88 -18.41
CA ALA A 202 -13.10 -21.89 -17.36
C ALA A 202 -14.34 -22.80 -17.46
N LEU A 203 -15.51 -22.26 -17.82
CA LEU A 203 -16.72 -23.06 -18.08
C LEU A 203 -16.57 -23.94 -19.33
N ASP A 204 -15.90 -23.45 -20.37
CA ASP A 204 -15.65 -24.21 -21.61
C ASP A 204 -14.79 -25.46 -21.38
N THR A 205 -14.02 -25.50 -20.28
CA THR A 205 -13.27 -26.71 -19.87
C THR A 205 -14.17 -27.86 -19.43
N ARG A 206 -15.45 -27.59 -19.12
CA ARG A 206 -16.44 -28.54 -18.57
C ARG A 206 -16.03 -29.20 -17.25
N ILE A 207 -15.04 -28.64 -16.53
CA ILE A 207 -14.72 -29.04 -15.16
C ILE A 207 -15.91 -28.71 -14.25
N VAL A 208 -16.49 -27.52 -14.43
CA VAL A 208 -17.75 -27.08 -13.81
C VAL A 208 -18.71 -26.56 -14.87
N ASN A 209 -20.01 -26.74 -14.63
CA ASN A 209 -21.06 -26.26 -15.56
C ASN A 209 -21.52 -24.83 -15.24
N ARG A 210 -21.26 -24.36 -14.02
CA ARG A 210 -21.57 -23.01 -13.53
C ARG A 210 -20.77 -22.75 -12.26
N PHE A 211 -20.52 -21.48 -11.97
CA PHE A 211 -19.98 -21.04 -10.68
C PHE A 211 -21.13 -20.73 -9.72
N LEU A 212 -21.12 -21.39 -8.56
CA LEU A 212 -22.11 -21.24 -7.49
C LEU A 212 -21.53 -20.53 -6.26
N GLY A 213 -20.21 -20.31 -6.22
CA GLY A 213 -19.51 -19.87 -5.01
C GLY A 213 -19.84 -20.81 -3.85
N TYR A 214 -20.43 -20.24 -2.79
CA TYR A 214 -20.87 -20.97 -1.60
C TYR A 214 -22.31 -21.50 -1.64
N GLN A 215 -23.02 -21.44 -2.76
CA GLN A 215 -24.42 -21.85 -2.85
C GLN A 215 -24.65 -23.35 -3.15
N GLY A 216 -23.60 -24.19 -3.09
CA GLY A 216 -23.74 -25.63 -3.31
C GLY A 216 -24.41 -26.36 -2.13
N ASN A 217 -25.47 -27.14 -2.40
CA ASN A 217 -26.31 -27.75 -1.36
C ASN A 217 -25.73 -29.04 -0.74
N ALA A 218 -24.93 -29.80 -1.49
CA ALA A 218 -24.28 -31.04 -1.05
C ALA A 218 -22.77 -30.94 -1.29
N HIS A 219 -21.94 -31.56 -0.45
CA HIS A 219 -20.47 -31.57 -0.62
C HIS A 219 -19.88 -30.18 -0.89
N GLN A 220 -20.30 -29.17 -0.13
CA GLN A 220 -19.95 -27.76 -0.38
C GLN A 220 -18.44 -27.55 -0.51
N SER A 221 -17.65 -28.15 0.38
CA SER A 221 -16.18 -28.08 0.32
C SER A 221 -15.61 -28.63 -0.99
N GLU A 222 -16.09 -29.78 -1.46
CA GLU A 222 -15.65 -30.38 -2.73
C GLU A 222 -16.11 -29.54 -3.92
N ASN A 223 -17.31 -28.96 -3.86
CA ASN A 223 -17.83 -28.07 -4.89
C ASN A 223 -17.04 -26.76 -4.98
N VAL A 224 -16.61 -26.20 -3.86
CA VAL A 224 -15.74 -25.02 -3.83
C VAL A 224 -14.36 -25.37 -4.38
N ASP A 225 -13.73 -26.45 -3.92
CA ASP A 225 -12.43 -26.91 -4.43
C ASP A 225 -12.47 -27.17 -5.95
N LYS A 226 -13.57 -27.75 -6.45
CA LYS A 226 -13.75 -28.01 -7.89
C LYS A 226 -13.89 -26.73 -8.71
N GLN A 227 -14.57 -25.70 -8.18
CA GLN A 227 -14.65 -24.39 -8.83
C GLN A 227 -13.28 -23.71 -8.88
N VAL A 228 -12.54 -23.74 -7.77
CA VAL A 228 -11.18 -23.20 -7.71
C VAL A 228 -10.24 -23.95 -8.66
N TYR A 229 -10.37 -25.27 -8.76
CA TYR A 229 -9.63 -26.07 -9.75
C TYR A 229 -9.96 -25.67 -11.19
N ALA A 230 -11.20 -25.31 -11.52
CA ALA A 230 -11.54 -24.82 -12.85
C ALA A 230 -10.84 -23.48 -13.16
N LEU A 231 -10.74 -22.58 -12.18
CA LEU A 231 -9.99 -21.32 -12.30
C LEU A 231 -8.49 -21.58 -12.47
N TRP A 232 -7.93 -22.51 -11.69
CA TRP A 232 -6.55 -22.95 -11.85
C TRP A 232 -6.27 -23.50 -13.25
N ASN A 233 -7.14 -24.39 -13.74
CA ASN A 233 -6.98 -25.04 -15.05
C ASN A 233 -7.00 -24.05 -16.21
N VAL A 234 -7.87 -23.03 -16.17
CA VAL A 234 -7.91 -22.02 -17.24
C VAL A 234 -6.64 -21.18 -17.28
N LEU A 235 -6.08 -20.83 -16.12
CA LEU A 235 -4.80 -20.12 -16.06
C LEU A 235 -3.66 -21.00 -16.60
N GLN A 236 -3.60 -22.29 -16.25
CA GLN A 236 -2.59 -23.18 -16.83
C GLN A 236 -2.72 -23.32 -18.35
N LYS A 237 -3.96 -23.42 -18.88
CA LYS A 237 -4.20 -23.50 -20.32
C LYS A 237 -3.74 -22.27 -21.10
N ARG A 238 -3.69 -21.11 -20.44
CA ARG A 238 -3.16 -19.87 -21.01
C ARG A 238 -1.62 -19.79 -20.99
N ASN A 239 -0.93 -20.85 -20.56
CA ASN A 239 0.53 -20.93 -20.52
C ASN A 239 1.18 -19.76 -19.74
N PHE A 240 0.58 -19.35 -18.62
CA PHE A 240 1.23 -18.42 -17.71
C PHE A 240 2.58 -18.99 -17.28
N LYS A 241 3.67 -18.28 -17.55
CA LYS A 241 5.01 -18.67 -17.11
C LYS A 241 5.32 -18.02 -15.78
N TYR A 242 5.92 -18.79 -14.88
CA TYR A 242 6.44 -18.22 -13.65
C TYR A 242 7.68 -17.37 -13.96
N SER A 243 7.74 -16.17 -13.39
CA SER A 243 8.92 -15.30 -13.47
C SER A 243 9.44 -15.00 -12.08
N SER A 244 10.65 -15.46 -11.78
CA SER A 244 11.34 -15.23 -10.51
C SER A 244 11.91 -13.82 -10.35
N THR A 245 11.67 -12.92 -11.32
CA THR A 245 12.12 -11.53 -11.27
C THR A 245 11.34 -10.74 -10.22
N THR A 246 11.69 -10.96 -8.95
CA THR A 246 11.28 -10.11 -7.83
C THR A 246 12.12 -8.84 -7.88
N ASN A 247 11.74 -7.90 -8.76
CA ASN A 247 12.21 -6.53 -8.65
C ASN A 247 11.56 -5.94 -7.40
N THR A 248 12.14 -6.20 -6.22
CA THR A 248 11.81 -5.47 -5.01
C THR A 248 12.10 -4.01 -5.29
N SER A 249 11.05 -3.23 -5.54
CA SER A 249 11.13 -1.79 -5.66
C SER A 249 11.81 -1.25 -4.40
N LEU A 250 12.87 -0.46 -4.59
CA LEU A 250 13.71 0.15 -3.54
C LEU A 250 13.02 0.21 -2.17
N SER A 251 13.28 -0.80 -1.32
CA SER A 251 12.93 -0.71 0.09
C SER A 251 13.88 0.31 0.70
N SER A 252 13.35 1.45 1.14
CA SER A 252 14.13 2.41 1.91
C SER A 252 14.15 1.99 3.38
N ASN A 253 14.94 2.67 4.22
CA ASN A 253 14.91 2.45 5.66
C ASN A 253 13.55 2.85 6.30
N VAL A 254 12.69 3.54 5.55
CA VAL A 254 11.41 4.09 6.05
C VAL A 254 10.22 3.28 5.56
N VAL A 255 10.24 2.79 4.31
CA VAL A 255 9.08 2.12 3.69
C VAL A 255 9.49 0.81 3.03
N TYR A 256 8.76 -0.24 3.39
CA TYR A 256 8.84 -1.55 2.76
C TYR A 256 7.80 -1.62 1.64
N THR A 257 8.19 -2.06 0.45
CA THR A 257 7.31 -2.12 -0.71
C THR A 257 7.42 -3.47 -1.42
N GLN A 258 6.33 -3.87 -2.07
CA GLN A 258 6.27 -5.03 -2.95
C GLN A 258 5.83 -4.56 -4.32
N ARG A 259 6.55 -4.96 -5.37
CA ARG A 259 6.05 -4.78 -6.73
C ARG A 259 4.92 -5.78 -7.00
N VAL A 260 3.77 -5.29 -7.44
CA VAL A 260 2.58 -6.06 -7.81
C VAL A 260 2.09 -5.59 -9.18
N ARG A 261 2.03 -6.50 -10.15
CA ARG A 261 1.44 -6.22 -11.45
C ARG A 261 -0.07 -6.03 -11.29
N THR A 262 -0.64 -5.11 -12.06
CA THR A 262 -2.10 -5.00 -12.17
C THR A 262 -2.65 -6.21 -12.93
N LEU A 263 -3.98 -6.40 -12.91
CA LEU A 263 -4.57 -7.55 -13.58
C LEU A 263 -4.30 -7.48 -15.10
N ASP A 264 -4.43 -6.32 -15.73
CA ASP A 264 -4.05 -6.13 -17.14
C ASP A 264 -2.59 -6.49 -17.40
N ASP A 265 -1.66 -5.92 -16.62
CA ASP A 265 -0.22 -6.20 -16.79
C ASP A 265 0.11 -7.70 -16.67
N ALA A 266 -0.56 -8.40 -15.75
CA ALA A 266 -0.38 -9.84 -15.54
C ALA A 266 -0.90 -10.65 -16.72
N LEU A 267 -2.09 -10.32 -17.23
CA LEU A 267 -2.69 -11.02 -18.38
C LEU A 267 -1.92 -10.77 -19.68
N GLU A 268 -1.44 -9.54 -19.92
CA GLU A 268 -0.70 -9.18 -21.14
C GLU A 268 0.68 -9.83 -21.19
N SER A 269 1.42 -9.79 -20.08
CA SER A 269 2.79 -10.32 -20.04
C SER A 269 2.84 -11.84 -20.02
N SER A 270 1.77 -12.51 -19.57
CA SER A 270 1.73 -13.96 -19.30
C SER A 270 2.90 -14.44 -18.43
N GLN A 271 3.52 -13.52 -17.67
CA GLN A 271 4.63 -13.78 -16.74
C GLN A 271 4.25 -13.28 -15.36
N ILE A 272 4.02 -14.20 -14.44
CA ILE A 272 3.57 -13.89 -13.09
C ILE A 272 4.61 -14.34 -12.07
N ASN A 273 4.88 -13.48 -11.08
CA ASN A 273 5.57 -13.92 -9.87
C ASN A 273 4.54 -14.45 -8.84
N CYS A 274 5.00 -14.86 -7.66
CA CYS A 274 4.13 -15.47 -6.64
C CYS A 274 3.06 -14.48 -6.12
N VAL A 275 3.37 -13.20 -6.13
CA VAL A 275 2.47 -12.12 -5.71
C VAL A 275 1.40 -11.88 -6.77
N ASP A 276 1.82 -11.68 -8.03
CA ASP A 276 0.93 -11.44 -9.17
C ASP A 276 -0.05 -12.61 -9.36
N GLY A 277 0.46 -13.86 -9.27
CA GLY A 277 -0.36 -15.07 -9.37
C GLY A 277 -1.38 -15.17 -8.23
N SER A 278 -1.00 -14.79 -7.01
CA SER A 278 -1.88 -14.79 -5.85
C SER A 278 -3.01 -13.77 -5.97
N VAL A 279 -2.73 -12.54 -6.39
CA VAL A 279 -3.76 -11.51 -6.56
C VAL A 279 -4.66 -11.80 -7.77
N LEU A 280 -4.13 -12.37 -8.86
CA LEU A 280 -4.93 -12.78 -10.02
C LEU A 280 -5.91 -13.89 -9.66
N LEU A 281 -5.43 -14.96 -9.01
CA LEU A 281 -6.30 -16.07 -8.62
C LEU A 281 -7.31 -15.64 -7.54
N ALA A 282 -6.90 -14.77 -6.61
CA ALA A 282 -7.83 -14.15 -5.66
C ALA A 282 -8.93 -13.33 -6.36
N SER A 283 -8.59 -12.59 -7.42
CA SER A 283 -9.57 -11.80 -8.20
C SER A 283 -10.62 -12.71 -8.82
N LEU A 284 -10.20 -13.83 -9.42
CA LEU A 284 -11.10 -14.83 -9.99
C LEU A 284 -11.99 -15.51 -8.94
N MET A 285 -11.42 -15.90 -7.80
CA MET A 285 -12.18 -16.49 -6.69
C MET A 285 -13.24 -15.51 -6.17
N LYS A 286 -12.84 -14.25 -5.97
CA LYS A 286 -13.73 -13.22 -5.45
C LYS A 286 -14.89 -12.93 -6.39
N ALA A 287 -14.63 -12.90 -7.71
CA ALA A 287 -15.65 -12.72 -8.74
C ALA A 287 -16.73 -13.81 -8.73
N ILE A 288 -16.39 -15.03 -8.28
CA ILE A 288 -17.33 -16.14 -8.15
C ILE A 288 -17.87 -16.33 -6.73
N ASN A 289 -17.80 -15.29 -5.90
CA ASN A 289 -18.27 -15.28 -4.50
C ASN A 289 -17.59 -16.33 -3.60
N ILE A 290 -16.31 -16.64 -3.85
CA ILE A 290 -15.44 -17.35 -2.92
C ILE A 290 -14.52 -16.30 -2.30
N ASN A 291 -14.41 -16.25 -0.97
CA ASN A 291 -13.55 -15.31 -0.30
C ASN A 291 -12.11 -15.83 -0.30
N PRO A 292 -11.18 -15.19 -1.02
CA PRO A 292 -9.78 -15.57 -1.03
C PRO A 292 -9.05 -14.98 0.18
N ILE A 293 -7.90 -15.56 0.46
CA ILE A 293 -6.98 -15.17 1.53
C ILE A 293 -5.62 -14.97 0.88
N LEU A 294 -5.01 -13.81 1.05
CA LEU A 294 -3.63 -13.58 0.64
C LEU A 294 -2.71 -13.86 1.83
N VAL A 295 -1.77 -14.79 1.68
CA VAL A 295 -0.82 -15.15 2.72
C VAL A 295 0.59 -14.79 2.27
N ARG A 296 1.27 -13.97 3.06
CA ARG A 296 2.68 -13.60 2.84
C ARG A 296 3.54 -14.16 3.97
N ILE A 297 4.66 -14.75 3.58
CA ILE A 297 5.79 -15.10 4.46
C ILE A 297 7.06 -14.47 3.87
N PRO A 298 8.18 -14.40 4.61
CA PRO A 298 9.42 -13.86 4.07
C PRO A 298 9.83 -14.52 2.75
N GLY A 299 9.93 -13.70 1.69
CA GLY A 299 10.34 -14.12 0.35
C GLY A 299 9.27 -14.84 -0.47
N HIS A 300 8.04 -15.02 0.03
CA HIS A 300 7.03 -15.79 -0.67
C HIS A 300 5.59 -15.37 -0.38
N MET A 301 4.71 -15.59 -1.36
CA MET A 301 3.27 -15.32 -1.24
C MET A 301 2.46 -16.40 -1.93
N PHE A 302 1.37 -16.80 -1.30
CA PHE A 302 0.42 -17.78 -1.84
C PHE A 302 -1.01 -17.36 -1.51
N VAL A 303 -1.98 -18.01 -2.17
CA VAL A 303 -3.40 -17.69 -2.00
C VAL A 303 -4.13 -18.84 -1.33
N GLY A 304 -5.03 -18.53 -0.41
CA GLY A 304 -5.97 -19.46 0.18
C GLY A 304 -7.41 -19.10 -0.16
N TYR A 305 -8.31 -19.99 0.21
CA TYR A 305 -9.74 -19.78 0.09
C TYR A 305 -10.48 -20.58 1.16
N TYR A 306 -11.60 -20.04 1.63
CA TYR A 306 -12.49 -20.78 2.52
C TYR A 306 -13.28 -21.83 1.74
N THR A 307 -13.45 -23.01 2.34
CA THR A 307 -14.18 -24.12 1.71
C THR A 307 -15.71 -23.98 1.81
N ASP A 308 -16.20 -23.06 2.64
CA ASP A 308 -17.60 -22.72 2.79
C ASP A 308 -17.80 -21.29 3.32
N LYS A 309 -19.07 -20.86 3.41
CA LYS A 309 -19.46 -19.54 3.92
C LYS A 309 -19.23 -19.34 5.43
N SER A 310 -18.95 -20.40 6.18
CA SER A 310 -18.72 -20.34 7.64
C SER A 310 -17.29 -19.96 7.99
N HIS A 311 -16.39 -19.95 6.99
CA HIS A 311 -14.99 -19.59 7.12
C HIS A 311 -14.22 -20.44 8.17
N LYS A 312 -14.66 -21.68 8.40
CA LYS A 312 -14.04 -22.58 9.39
C LYS A 312 -12.84 -23.35 8.85
N ASN A 313 -12.92 -23.76 7.58
CA ASN A 313 -11.89 -24.54 6.93
C ASN A 313 -11.38 -23.78 5.72
N MET A 314 -10.08 -23.93 5.47
CA MET A 314 -9.35 -23.21 4.44
C MET A 314 -8.38 -24.15 3.73
N ASN A 315 -8.24 -23.94 2.42
CA ASN A 315 -7.21 -24.56 1.59
C ASN A 315 -6.30 -23.45 1.06
N PHE A 316 -5.07 -23.81 0.71
CA PHE A 316 -4.07 -22.90 0.16
C PHE A 316 -3.56 -23.41 -1.18
N LEU A 317 -3.02 -22.54 -2.03
CA LEU A 317 -2.53 -22.86 -3.36
C LEU A 317 -1.21 -22.14 -3.62
N GLU A 318 -0.20 -22.94 -3.95
CA GLU A 318 1.09 -22.46 -4.44
C GLU A 318 0.96 -21.96 -5.88
N THR A 319 0.78 -20.65 -6.08
CA THR A 319 0.47 -20.07 -7.40
C THR A 319 1.64 -20.15 -8.38
N THR A 320 2.87 -20.37 -7.90
CA THR A 320 4.02 -20.57 -8.77
C THR A 320 3.92 -21.88 -9.58
N MET A 321 3.16 -22.87 -9.10
CA MET A 321 2.91 -24.13 -9.81
C MET A 321 1.83 -24.04 -10.91
N ILE A 322 1.28 -22.85 -11.19
CA ILE A 322 0.39 -22.63 -12.34
C ILE A 322 1.18 -22.76 -13.65
N GLY A 323 2.46 -22.39 -13.66
CA GLY A 323 3.29 -22.47 -14.85
C GLY A 323 3.86 -23.86 -15.12
N ASP A 324 4.64 -23.95 -16.20
CA ASP A 324 5.51 -25.09 -16.46
C ASP A 324 6.68 -25.07 -15.47
N VAL A 325 6.56 -25.84 -14.40
CA VAL A 325 7.53 -25.90 -13.30
C VAL A 325 8.00 -27.33 -13.09
N ASN A 326 9.27 -27.47 -12.72
CA ASN A 326 9.82 -28.72 -12.23
C ASN A 326 9.25 -29.00 -10.83
N LEU A 327 8.46 -30.07 -10.67
CA LEU A 327 7.84 -30.37 -9.38
C LEU A 327 8.88 -30.83 -8.34
N ASP A 328 10.05 -31.30 -8.78
CA ASP A 328 11.13 -31.72 -7.88
C ASP A 328 11.76 -30.53 -7.15
N ASP A 329 11.62 -29.29 -7.66
CA ASP A 329 12.04 -28.08 -6.93
C ASP A 329 11.22 -27.85 -5.65
N PHE A 330 10.00 -28.42 -5.60
CA PHE A 330 9.07 -28.29 -4.48
C PHE A 330 8.96 -29.56 -3.63
N PHE A 331 9.13 -30.72 -4.27
CA PHE A 331 9.05 -32.05 -3.69
C PHE A 331 10.27 -32.91 -4.10
N PRO A 332 11.49 -32.54 -3.67
CA PRO A 332 12.73 -33.18 -4.14
C PRO A 332 12.81 -34.67 -3.80
N ASP A 333 12.13 -35.09 -2.73
CA ASP A 333 12.12 -36.47 -2.27
C ASP A 333 11.17 -37.38 -3.10
N GLU A 334 10.24 -36.81 -3.86
CA GLU A 334 9.20 -37.57 -4.58
C GLU A 334 9.53 -37.89 -6.04
N LYS A 335 10.51 -37.18 -6.65
CA LYS A 335 10.92 -37.36 -8.06
C LYS A 335 9.73 -37.40 -9.04
N LEU A 336 8.82 -36.44 -8.87
CA LEU A 336 7.51 -36.40 -9.53
C LEU A 336 7.61 -36.24 -11.04
N ASP A 337 8.62 -35.51 -11.53
CA ASP A 337 8.79 -35.24 -12.97
C ASP A 337 9.00 -36.53 -13.78
N SER A 338 9.66 -37.53 -13.19
CA SER A 338 9.83 -38.86 -13.81
C SER A 338 8.49 -39.61 -13.97
N THR A 339 7.47 -39.26 -13.17
CA THR A 339 6.13 -39.87 -13.19
C THR A 339 5.13 -39.11 -14.08
N MET A 340 5.54 -37.98 -14.65
CA MET A 340 4.69 -37.10 -15.46
C MET A 340 4.68 -37.46 -16.95
N VAL A 341 5.61 -38.33 -17.38
CA VAL A 341 5.72 -38.80 -18.77
C VAL A 341 4.44 -39.53 -19.20
N GLY A 342 3.79 -39.04 -20.26
CA GLY A 342 2.60 -39.66 -20.86
C GLY A 342 1.25 -39.23 -20.28
N LYS A 343 1.21 -38.30 -19.32
CA LYS A 343 -0.05 -37.74 -18.81
C LYS A 343 -0.63 -36.68 -19.76
N SER A 344 -1.95 -36.64 -19.89
CA SER A 344 -2.64 -35.56 -20.60
C SER A 344 -2.52 -34.23 -19.85
N GLN A 345 -2.68 -33.10 -20.57
CA GLN A 345 -2.63 -31.75 -19.97
C GLN A 345 -3.61 -31.60 -18.79
N ASN A 346 -4.81 -32.18 -18.86
CA ASN A 346 -5.77 -32.12 -17.75
C ASN A 346 -5.36 -32.98 -16.54
N GLN A 347 -4.74 -34.14 -16.77
CA GLN A 347 -4.20 -34.95 -15.66
C GLN A 347 -3.02 -34.24 -15.00
N MET A 348 -2.18 -33.59 -15.79
CA MET A 348 -1.10 -32.73 -15.31
C MET A 348 -1.63 -31.54 -14.50
N SER A 349 -2.70 -30.91 -14.99
CA SER A 349 -3.33 -29.79 -14.29
C SER A 349 -3.92 -30.20 -12.95
N LYS A 350 -4.58 -31.35 -12.88
CA LYS A 350 -5.12 -31.86 -11.62
C LYS A 350 -4.01 -32.22 -10.64
N LEU A 351 -2.92 -32.85 -11.12
CA LEU A 351 -1.77 -33.21 -10.28
C LEU A 351 -1.12 -31.97 -9.67
N THR A 352 -0.79 -30.97 -10.49
CA THR A 352 -0.17 -29.72 -10.05
C THR A 352 -1.09 -28.94 -9.10
N TYR A 353 -2.41 -28.96 -9.31
CA TYR A 353 -3.37 -28.40 -8.37
C TYR A 353 -3.37 -29.07 -7.00
N GLU A 354 -3.33 -30.40 -6.93
CA GLU A 354 -3.27 -31.11 -5.64
C GLU A 354 -1.92 -30.90 -4.93
N LYS A 355 -0.82 -30.92 -5.70
CA LYS A 355 0.52 -30.66 -5.17
C LYS A 355 0.71 -29.22 -4.71
N SER A 356 0.09 -28.25 -5.38
CA SER A 356 0.10 -26.86 -4.93
C SER A 356 -0.65 -26.68 -3.62
N LYS A 357 -1.75 -27.42 -3.41
CA LYS A 357 -2.43 -27.48 -2.12
C LYS A 357 -1.57 -28.05 -1.01
N GLU A 358 -0.92 -29.18 -1.29
CA GLU A 358 -0.04 -29.84 -0.32
C GLU A 358 1.10 -28.91 0.12
N TYR A 359 1.81 -28.31 -0.85
CA TYR A 359 2.93 -27.43 -0.59
C TYR A 359 2.52 -26.18 0.21
N ALA A 360 1.49 -25.46 -0.26
CA ALA A 360 1.07 -24.22 0.39
C ALA A 360 0.49 -24.47 1.79
N THR A 361 -0.24 -25.57 1.99
CA THR A 361 -0.75 -25.95 3.31
C THR A 361 0.38 -26.26 4.29
N ARG A 362 1.44 -26.95 3.82
CA ARG A 362 2.64 -27.19 4.63
C ARG A 362 3.32 -25.86 5.00
N LYS A 363 3.52 -24.96 4.03
CA LYS A 363 4.12 -23.64 4.27
C LYS A 363 3.31 -22.79 5.24
N TYR A 364 1.99 -22.81 5.14
CA TYR A 364 1.11 -22.16 6.10
C TYR A 364 1.32 -22.71 7.51
N ARG A 365 1.26 -24.05 7.68
CA ARG A 365 1.43 -24.71 8.99
C ARG A 365 2.79 -24.45 9.62
N GLU A 366 3.87 -24.45 8.83
CA GLU A 366 5.23 -24.12 9.26
C GLU A 366 5.33 -22.70 9.86
N ASN A 367 4.44 -21.78 9.45
CA ASN A 367 4.50 -20.35 9.78
C ASN A 367 3.26 -19.82 10.51
N ASP A 368 2.30 -20.67 10.89
CA ASP A 368 0.97 -20.28 11.40
C ASP A 368 1.06 -19.29 12.58
N SER A 369 1.97 -19.54 13.53
CA SER A 369 2.18 -18.66 14.69
C SER A 369 2.72 -17.27 14.34
N LEU A 370 3.39 -17.11 13.19
CA LEU A 370 3.99 -15.86 12.75
C LEU A 370 3.09 -15.10 11.77
N ILE A 371 2.33 -15.82 10.94
CA ILE A 371 1.39 -15.25 9.96
C ILE A 371 0.37 -14.32 10.62
N HIS A 372 -0.08 -14.65 11.83
CA HIS A 372 -1.05 -13.86 12.60
C HIS A 372 -0.40 -12.85 13.58
N SER A 373 0.92 -12.71 13.55
CA SER A 373 1.66 -11.95 14.59
C SER A 373 1.80 -10.45 14.33
N GLY A 374 1.46 -9.98 13.12
CA GLY A 374 1.69 -8.59 12.69
C GLY A 374 3.17 -8.22 12.54
N LYS A 375 4.06 -9.22 12.46
CA LYS A 375 5.49 -9.00 12.20
C LYS A 375 5.72 -8.63 10.74
N VAL A 376 6.77 -7.83 10.52
CA VAL A 376 7.28 -7.49 9.19
C VAL A 376 7.40 -8.76 8.32
N ASN A 377 6.91 -8.69 7.08
CA ASN A 377 6.95 -9.77 6.09
C ASN A 377 6.05 -10.98 6.33
N TYR A 378 5.20 -10.95 7.36
CA TYR A 378 4.12 -11.90 7.55
C TYR A 378 2.78 -11.22 7.31
N MET A 379 1.85 -11.90 6.65
CA MET A 379 0.52 -11.34 6.38
C MET A 379 -0.52 -12.44 6.23
N PHE A 380 -1.69 -12.21 6.81
CA PHE A 380 -2.93 -12.94 6.54
C PHE A 380 -4.00 -11.91 6.19
N LEU A 381 -4.39 -11.84 4.92
CA LEU A 381 -5.34 -10.85 4.44
C LEU A 381 -6.53 -11.54 3.76
N GLU A 382 -7.67 -11.55 4.45
CA GLU A 382 -8.94 -11.97 3.85
C GLU A 382 -9.48 -10.87 2.93
N ILE A 383 -9.88 -11.23 1.70
CA ILE A 383 -10.59 -10.30 0.81
C ILE A 383 -12.09 -10.45 1.03
N ASP A 384 -12.53 -10.09 2.23
CA ASP A 384 -13.92 -10.15 2.64
C ASP A 384 -14.62 -8.78 2.45
N LYS A 385 -15.85 -8.64 2.99
CA LYS A 385 -16.58 -7.37 2.92
C LYS A 385 -15.93 -6.27 3.77
N LYS A 386 -15.28 -6.61 4.88
CA LYS A 386 -14.64 -5.65 5.78
C LYS A 386 -13.41 -5.04 5.11
N THR A 387 -12.55 -5.86 4.53
CA THR A 387 -11.38 -5.40 3.77
C THR A 387 -11.83 -4.54 2.60
N ARG A 388 -12.87 -4.96 1.85
CA ARG A 388 -13.41 -4.16 0.74
C ARG A 388 -13.97 -2.82 1.18
N ALA A 389 -14.62 -2.73 2.35
CA ALA A 389 -15.09 -1.45 2.88
C ALA A 389 -13.93 -0.46 3.15
N GLN A 390 -12.70 -0.95 3.28
CA GLN A 390 -11.51 -0.12 3.54
C GLN A 390 -10.68 0.12 2.27
N VAL A 391 -10.48 -0.90 1.45
CA VAL A 391 -9.57 -0.90 0.31
C VAL A 391 -10.29 -1.40 -0.94
N GLN A 392 -10.49 -0.49 -1.89
CA GLN A 392 -11.10 -0.76 -3.19
C GLN A 392 -10.02 -1.15 -4.23
N PRO A 393 -10.40 -1.92 -5.27
CA PRO A 393 -9.49 -2.19 -6.39
C PRO A 393 -9.00 -0.90 -7.06
N ILE A 394 -7.74 -0.86 -7.49
CA ILE A 394 -7.14 0.34 -8.13
C ILE A 394 -7.65 0.60 -9.57
N GLY A 395 -8.44 -0.31 -10.15
CA GLY A 395 -9.14 -0.09 -11.41
C GLY A 395 -8.23 -0.02 -12.63
N LYS A 396 -7.41 -1.06 -12.81
CA LYS A 396 -6.57 -1.37 -13.98
C LYS A 396 -6.42 -2.89 -14.09
#